data_AF-A0A7V3JL47-F1
#
_entry.id   AF-A0A7V3JL47-F1
#
_cell.length_a   1.000
_cell.length_b   1.000
_cell.length_c   1.000
_cell.angle_alpha   90.00
_cell.angle_beta   90.00
_cell.angle_gamma   90.00
#
_symmetry.space_group_name_H-M   'P 1'
#
loop_
_entity.id
_entity.type
_entity.pdbx_description
1 polymer ?
#
loop_
_entity_poly.entity_id
_entity_poly.type
_entity_poly.pdbx_seq_one_letter_code
_entity_poly.pdbx_strand_id
1 'polypeptide(L)'
;MELSPSVYEHAAAIIGRTPWEVSRDAELLFQAHAAAYRLYRQTPVMPGIDIYNLEAEAYGATVENPQGFGIPAIRRPTLRSARELLDLRPLDPKRDGRIPMQIAVAARLAAAFPEAVVRVPVSGPFSIASNLVGFDTLLAEVATDPDGVAAALMHLVEGQVAFAREIHAYRLDVAFFESAACP
;
A
#
# COMPACT_ATOMS: atom_id res chain seq x y z
N MET A 1 16.70 -15.53 14.10
CA MET A 1 15.89 -14.48 13.48
C MET A 1 16.81 -13.70 12.57
N GLU A 2 16.59 -13.83 11.27
CA GLU A 2 17.34 -13.07 10.26
C GLU A 2 16.73 -11.66 10.21
N LEU A 3 17.55 -10.62 10.28
CA LEU A 3 17.09 -9.23 10.19
C LEU A 3 16.86 -8.90 8.72
N SER A 4 15.65 -8.43 8.35
CA SER A 4 15.30 -8.03 6.99
C SER A 4 14.99 -6.53 6.94
N PRO A 5 16.02 -5.66 6.83
CA PRO A 5 15.80 -4.23 6.74
C PRO A 5 15.10 -3.90 5.42
N SER A 6 14.12 -3.00 5.48
CA SER A 6 13.36 -2.54 4.32
C SER A 6 13.40 -1.03 4.27
N VAL A 7 13.55 -0.47 3.06
CA VAL A 7 13.66 0.98 2.84
C VAL A 7 12.42 1.43 2.08
N TYR A 8 11.58 2.21 2.76
CA TYR A 8 10.35 2.78 2.21
C TYR A 8 10.55 4.23 1.78
N GLU A 9 9.96 5.20 2.49
CA GLU A 9 9.95 6.63 2.16
C GLU A 9 11.35 7.24 2.08
N HIS A 10 12.29 6.71 2.87
CA HIS A 10 13.70 7.12 2.83
C HIS A 10 14.34 6.95 1.45
N ALA A 11 13.84 6.03 0.60
CA ALA A 11 14.33 5.88 -0.77
C ALA A 11 14.24 7.19 -1.57
N ALA A 12 13.22 8.03 -1.30
CA ALA A 12 13.06 9.32 -1.95
C ALA A 12 14.20 10.30 -1.61
N ALA A 13 14.62 10.33 -0.34
CA ALA A 13 15.70 11.20 0.12
C ALA A 13 17.04 10.88 -0.55
N ILE A 14 17.29 9.62 -0.90
CA ILE A 14 18.52 9.17 -1.58
C ILE A 14 18.70 9.85 -2.95
N ILE A 15 17.59 10.16 -3.63
CA ILE A 15 17.61 10.86 -4.93
C ILE A 15 17.27 12.36 -4.81
N GLY A 16 17.25 12.90 -3.58
CA GLY A 16 16.96 14.31 -3.32
C GLY A 16 15.53 14.73 -3.67
N ARG A 17 14.56 13.80 -3.59
CA ARG A 17 13.14 14.06 -3.87
C ARG A 17 12.28 13.82 -2.65
N THR A 18 11.08 14.39 -2.64
CA THR A 18 10.13 14.21 -1.55
C THR A 18 9.36 12.89 -1.70
N PRO A 19 8.90 12.27 -0.59
CA PRO A 19 7.99 11.12 -0.63
C PRO A 19 6.76 11.35 -1.52
N TRP A 20 6.19 12.56 -1.49
CA TRP A 20 5.06 12.94 -2.34
C TRP A 20 5.37 12.83 -3.84
N GLU A 21 6.48 13.41 -4.28
CA GLU A 21 6.87 13.36 -5.71
C GLU A 21 7.15 11.93 -6.16
N VAL A 22 7.91 11.17 -5.36
CA VAL A 22 8.33 9.81 -5.71
C VAL A 22 7.16 8.85 -5.77
N SER A 23 6.21 8.96 -4.83
CA SER A 23 5.04 8.08 -4.77
C SER A 23 4.04 8.29 -5.92
N ARG A 24 4.19 9.34 -6.73
CA ARG A 24 3.26 9.72 -7.82
C ARG A 24 3.87 9.60 -9.22
N ASP A 25 5.13 9.21 -9.33
CA ASP A 25 5.84 9.08 -10.61
C ASP A 25 6.61 7.75 -10.69
N ALA A 26 6.31 6.97 -11.73
CA ALA A 26 6.86 5.63 -11.91
C ALA A 26 8.39 5.63 -12.07
N GLU A 27 8.94 6.63 -12.76
CA GLU A 27 10.38 6.74 -12.98
C GLU A 27 11.06 7.13 -11.67
N LEU A 28 10.53 8.09 -10.94
CA LEU A 28 11.08 8.48 -9.64
C LEU A 28 11.03 7.34 -8.63
N LEU A 29 9.92 6.59 -8.57
CA LEU A 29 9.80 5.43 -7.69
C LEU A 29 10.84 4.36 -8.02
N PHE A 30 11.03 4.06 -9.31
CA PHE A 30 12.09 3.15 -9.75
C PHE A 30 13.47 3.66 -9.36
N GLN A 31 13.80 4.91 -9.68
CA GLN A 31 15.13 5.48 -9.41
C GLN A 31 15.44 5.52 -7.92
N ALA A 32 14.47 5.90 -7.08
CA ALA A 32 14.59 5.94 -5.63
C ALA A 32 14.95 4.55 -5.06
N HIS A 33 14.14 3.53 -5.36
CA HIS A 33 14.39 2.18 -4.82
C HIS A 33 15.59 1.49 -5.47
N ALA A 34 15.90 1.77 -6.74
CA ALA A 34 17.13 1.29 -7.38
C ALA A 34 18.37 1.90 -6.73
N ALA A 35 18.36 3.20 -6.42
CA ALA A 35 19.44 3.87 -5.70
C ALA A 35 19.58 3.32 -4.27
N ALA A 36 18.46 3.14 -3.56
CA ALA A 36 18.43 2.53 -2.23
C ALA A 36 19.06 1.13 -2.25
N TYR A 37 18.66 0.29 -3.20
CA TYR A 37 19.19 -1.07 -3.32
C TYR A 37 20.67 -1.09 -3.66
N ARG A 38 21.16 -0.22 -4.56
CA ARG A 38 22.59 -0.10 -4.85
C ARG A 38 23.41 0.33 -3.62
N LEU A 39 22.83 1.18 -2.76
CA LEU A 39 23.50 1.71 -1.58
C LEU A 39 23.49 0.72 -0.41
N TYR A 40 22.34 0.14 -0.10
CA TYR A 40 22.14 -0.62 1.13
C TYR A 40 22.05 -2.13 0.93
N ARG A 41 21.77 -2.58 -0.30
CA ARG A 41 21.51 -4.01 -0.60
C ARG A 41 20.42 -4.61 0.30
N GLN A 42 19.40 -3.81 0.64
CA GLN A 42 18.32 -4.23 1.53
C GLN A 42 17.53 -5.41 0.96
N THR A 43 17.01 -6.27 1.82
CA THR A 43 16.19 -7.42 1.43
C THR A 43 15.01 -7.60 2.40
N PRO A 44 13.76 -7.67 1.89
CA PRO A 44 13.38 -7.49 0.48
C PRO A 44 13.41 -6.02 0.03
N VAL A 45 13.47 -5.80 -1.29
CA VAL A 45 13.12 -4.51 -1.89
C VAL A 45 11.60 -4.44 -2.02
N MET A 46 11.00 -3.51 -1.29
CA MET A 46 9.58 -3.20 -1.40
C MET A 46 9.46 -1.77 -1.90
N PRO A 47 8.99 -1.54 -3.15
CA PRO A 47 8.98 -0.21 -3.74
C PRO A 47 7.90 0.70 -3.16
N GLY A 48 7.72 0.71 -1.84
CA GLY A 48 6.70 1.46 -1.14
C GLY A 48 7.22 2.79 -0.60
N ILE A 49 6.44 3.84 -0.78
CA ILE A 49 6.57 5.07 0.02
C ILE A 49 5.42 5.05 1.03
N ASP A 50 4.19 5.26 0.59
CA ASP A 50 3.01 5.40 1.43
C ASP A 50 2.13 4.15 1.39
N ILE A 51 2.68 3.01 1.82
CA ILE A 51 2.15 1.67 1.51
C ILE A 51 0.68 1.43 1.87
N TYR A 52 0.17 2.08 2.92
CA TYR A 52 -1.22 1.92 3.37
C TYR A 52 -2.23 2.76 2.59
N ASN A 53 -1.77 3.65 1.71
CA ASN A 53 -2.66 4.53 0.96
C ASN A 53 -3.11 3.93 -0.38
N LEU A 54 -2.40 2.96 -0.97
CA LEU A 54 -2.65 2.54 -2.35
C LEU A 54 -4.07 2.01 -2.54
N GLU A 55 -4.49 1.07 -1.69
CA GLU A 55 -5.80 0.45 -1.79
C GLU A 55 -6.90 1.43 -1.40
N ALA A 56 -6.71 2.20 -0.32
CA ALA A 56 -7.69 3.19 0.09
C ALA A 56 -7.88 4.31 -0.96
N GLU A 57 -6.80 4.79 -1.59
CA GLU A 57 -6.84 5.74 -2.71
C GLU A 57 -7.56 5.15 -3.93
N ALA A 58 -7.34 3.86 -4.22
CA ALA A 58 -8.06 3.16 -5.27
C ALA A 58 -9.58 3.06 -5.00
N TYR A 59 -9.99 3.00 -3.74
CA TYR A 59 -11.39 3.11 -3.32
C TYR A 59 -11.91 4.56 -3.25
N GLY A 60 -11.10 5.56 -3.62
CA GLY A 60 -11.51 6.96 -3.72
C GLY A 60 -11.07 7.85 -2.55
N ALA A 61 -10.25 7.34 -1.62
CA ALA A 61 -9.71 8.18 -0.56
C ALA A 61 -8.73 9.24 -1.11
N THR A 62 -8.76 10.43 -0.52
CA THR A 62 -7.84 11.50 -0.89
C THR A 62 -6.57 11.42 -0.03
N VAL A 63 -5.43 11.20 -0.68
CA VAL A 63 -4.12 11.32 -0.04
C VAL A 63 -3.66 12.78 -0.07
N GLU A 64 -3.30 13.32 1.09
CA GLU A 64 -2.85 14.71 1.19
C GLU A 64 -1.34 14.85 0.97
N ASN A 65 -0.93 15.94 0.30
CA ASN A 65 0.49 16.31 0.20
C ASN A 65 0.97 16.87 1.55
N PRO A 66 1.90 16.20 2.23
CA PRO A 66 2.36 16.62 3.55
C PRO A 66 3.27 17.86 3.51
N GLN A 67 3.72 18.28 2.31
CA GLN A 67 4.79 19.23 2.06
C GLN A 67 6.16 18.74 2.60
N GLY A 68 7.25 19.14 1.94
CA GLY A 68 8.60 18.72 2.32
C GLY A 68 8.77 17.20 2.36
N PHE A 69 9.44 16.68 3.39
CA PHE A 69 9.77 15.26 3.54
C PHE A 69 8.78 14.46 4.41
N GLY A 70 7.57 14.99 4.65
CA GLY A 70 6.54 14.24 5.35
C GLY A 70 6.05 13.03 4.53
N ILE A 71 5.40 12.08 5.22
CA ILE A 71 4.81 10.89 4.59
C ILE A 71 3.39 11.26 4.09
N PRO A 72 3.04 10.99 2.82
CA PRO A 72 1.67 11.17 2.33
C PRO A 72 0.70 10.33 3.15
N ALA A 73 -0.44 10.92 3.53
CA ALA A 73 -1.40 10.25 4.38
C ALA A 73 -2.83 10.66 4.03
N ILE A 74 -3.76 9.74 4.25
CA ILE A 74 -5.20 10.02 4.27
C ILE A 74 -5.52 10.58 5.65
N ARG A 75 -5.95 11.83 5.72
CA ARG A 75 -6.27 12.50 7.00
C ARG A 75 -7.74 12.54 7.32
N ARG A 76 -8.59 12.26 6.33
CA ARG A 76 -10.04 12.36 6.46
C ARG A 76 -10.65 11.05 5.96
N PRO A 77 -11.45 10.38 6.80
CA PRO A 77 -12.25 9.25 6.36
C PRO A 77 -13.10 9.62 5.15
N THR A 78 -13.18 8.71 4.20
CA THR A 78 -14.03 8.85 3.00
C THR A 78 -15.42 8.29 3.25
N LEU A 79 -15.51 7.31 4.15
CA LEU A 79 -16.74 6.65 4.56
C LEU A 79 -17.08 7.03 6.00
N ARG A 80 -18.36 6.91 6.37
CA ARG A 80 -18.82 7.25 7.73
C ARG A 80 -19.03 6.04 8.64
N SER A 81 -19.02 4.83 8.08
CA SER A 81 -19.19 3.57 8.81
C SER A 81 -18.59 2.41 8.01
N ALA A 82 -18.27 1.30 8.68
CA ALA A 82 -17.81 0.07 8.06
C ALA A 82 -18.90 -0.52 7.14
N ARG A 83 -20.18 -0.29 7.43
CA ARG A 83 -21.29 -0.74 6.57
C ARG A 83 -21.16 -0.22 5.14
N GLU A 84 -20.70 1.03 4.95
CA GLU A 84 -20.52 1.63 3.62
C GLU A 84 -19.44 0.92 2.79
N LEU A 85 -18.54 0.15 3.41
CA LEU A 85 -17.56 -0.66 2.68
C LEU A 85 -18.25 -1.70 1.78
N LEU A 86 -19.42 -2.21 2.18
CA LEU A 86 -20.20 -3.19 1.41
C LEU A 86 -20.73 -2.63 0.08
N ASP A 87 -20.82 -1.30 -0.05
CA ASP A 87 -21.28 -0.64 -1.27
C ASP A 87 -20.12 -0.36 -2.25
N LEU A 88 -18.86 -0.59 -1.82
CA LEU A 88 -17.70 -0.42 -2.68
C LEU A 88 -17.67 -1.51 -3.75
N ARG A 89 -17.30 -1.13 -4.98
CA ARG A 89 -16.99 -2.13 -6.01
C ARG A 89 -15.65 -2.80 -5.67
N PRO A 90 -15.47 -4.10 -5.97
CA PRO A 90 -14.17 -4.74 -5.80
C PRO A 90 -13.06 -4.00 -6.55
N LEU A 91 -11.88 -3.96 -5.93
CA LEU A 91 -10.68 -3.32 -6.47
C LEU A 91 -10.22 -3.99 -7.77
N ASP A 92 -9.99 -3.21 -8.83
CA ASP A 92 -9.34 -3.65 -10.06
C ASP A 92 -7.86 -3.22 -10.08
N PRO A 93 -6.92 -4.14 -9.77
CA PRO A 93 -5.49 -3.81 -9.69
C PRO A 93 -4.86 -3.42 -11.03
N LYS A 94 -5.57 -3.59 -12.16
CA LYS A 94 -5.08 -3.20 -13.49
C LYS A 94 -5.38 -1.74 -13.83
N ARG A 95 -6.26 -1.09 -13.05
CA ARG A 95 -6.82 0.22 -13.44
C ARG A 95 -6.91 1.22 -12.30
N ASP A 96 -7.09 0.75 -11.07
CA ASP A 96 -7.47 1.63 -9.98
C ASP A 96 -6.25 2.28 -9.29
N GLY A 97 -6.38 3.59 -9.07
CA GLY A 97 -5.38 4.40 -8.37
C GLY A 97 -3.96 4.24 -8.94
N ARG A 98 -2.99 4.09 -8.03
CA ARG A 98 -1.57 3.91 -8.36
C ARG A 98 -1.14 2.44 -8.39
N ILE A 99 -2.05 1.49 -8.22
CA ILE A 99 -1.71 0.06 -8.15
C ILE A 99 -1.02 -0.45 -9.42
N PRO A 100 -1.48 -0.13 -10.65
CA PRO A 100 -0.81 -0.58 -11.87
C PRO A 100 0.64 -0.06 -11.97
N MET A 101 0.85 1.20 -11.56
CA MET A 101 2.18 1.81 -11.50
C MET A 101 3.09 1.06 -10.52
N GLN A 102 2.57 0.75 -9.34
CA GLN A 102 3.30 0.05 -8.29
C GLN A 102 3.80 -1.33 -8.76
N ILE A 103 2.91 -2.13 -9.38
CA ILE A 103 3.24 -3.45 -9.92
C ILE A 103 4.29 -3.32 -11.04
N ALA A 104 4.09 -2.37 -11.96
CA ALA A 104 5.02 -2.16 -13.07
C ALA A 104 6.43 -1.76 -12.60
N VAL A 105 6.53 -0.90 -11.57
CA VAL A 105 7.83 -0.52 -10.99
C VAL A 105 8.49 -1.69 -10.27
N ALA A 106 7.73 -2.48 -9.51
CA ALA A 106 8.24 -3.69 -8.88
C ALA A 106 8.78 -4.70 -9.90
N ALA A 107 8.06 -4.93 -11.00
CA ALA A 107 8.49 -5.80 -12.09
C ALA A 107 9.78 -5.28 -12.74
N ARG A 108 9.87 -3.96 -12.97
CA ARG A 108 11.07 -3.32 -13.50
C ARG A 108 12.27 -3.44 -12.57
N LEU A 109 12.07 -3.32 -11.25
CA LEU A 109 13.13 -3.54 -10.25
C LEU A 109 13.62 -4.99 -10.26
N ALA A 110 12.71 -5.97 -10.31
CA ALA A 110 13.07 -7.39 -10.37
C ALA A 110 13.85 -7.73 -11.66
N ALA A 111 13.48 -7.13 -12.80
CA ALA A 111 14.22 -7.30 -14.04
C ALA A 111 15.60 -6.62 -14.03
N ALA A 112 15.72 -5.45 -13.41
CA ALA A 112 16.97 -4.69 -13.33
C ALA A 112 17.97 -5.29 -12.31
N PHE A 113 17.46 -5.98 -11.29
CA PHE A 113 18.25 -6.59 -10.22
C PHE A 113 17.80 -8.05 -9.99
N PRO A 114 18.19 -9.00 -10.86
CA PRO A 114 17.73 -10.39 -10.78
C PRO A 114 18.10 -11.12 -9.49
N GLU A 115 19.09 -10.60 -8.74
CA GLU A 115 19.51 -11.13 -7.46
C GLU A 115 18.74 -10.53 -6.26
N ALA A 116 17.94 -9.49 -6.48
CA ALA A 116 17.14 -8.85 -5.44
C ALA A 116 15.83 -9.62 -5.21
N VAL A 117 15.46 -9.81 -3.94
CA VAL A 117 14.10 -10.25 -3.59
C VAL A 117 13.19 -9.02 -3.62
N VAL A 118 12.30 -8.93 -4.62
CA VAL A 118 11.34 -7.84 -4.76
C VAL A 118 9.96 -8.31 -4.31
N ARG A 119 9.31 -7.54 -3.43
CA ARG A 119 7.95 -7.82 -2.96
C ARG A 119 7.06 -6.59 -3.10
N VAL A 120 5.83 -6.79 -3.54
CA VAL A 120 4.82 -5.72 -3.61
C VAL A 120 4.11 -5.64 -2.26
N PRO A 121 4.07 -4.47 -1.61
CA PRO A 121 3.30 -4.29 -0.37
C PRO A 121 1.80 -4.42 -0.68
N VAL A 122 1.09 -5.19 0.14
CA VAL A 122 -0.36 -5.38 0.08
C VAL A 122 -0.93 -5.19 1.47
N SER A 123 -1.90 -4.29 1.60
CA SER A 123 -2.57 -4.00 2.86
C SER A 123 -3.65 -5.03 3.18
N GLY A 124 -3.78 -5.36 4.46
CA GLY A 124 -4.89 -6.17 4.94
C GLY A 124 -6.19 -5.37 5.05
N PRO A 125 -7.34 -6.06 5.04
CA PRO A 125 -8.65 -5.43 5.03
C PRO A 125 -8.89 -4.50 6.22
N PHE A 126 -8.34 -4.78 7.41
CA PHE A 126 -8.55 -3.92 8.58
C PHE A 126 -7.81 -2.59 8.44
N SER A 127 -6.57 -2.61 7.95
CA SER A 127 -5.78 -1.42 7.65
C SER A 127 -6.44 -0.59 6.55
N ILE A 128 -6.96 -1.23 5.50
CA ILE A 128 -7.72 -0.55 4.44
C ILE A 128 -8.97 0.11 5.01
N ALA A 129 -9.77 -0.64 5.78
CA ALA A 129 -10.98 -0.11 6.43
C ALA A 129 -10.66 1.06 7.36
N SER A 130 -9.55 0.98 8.11
CA SER A 130 -9.16 2.05 9.04
C SER A 130 -8.86 3.37 8.32
N ASN A 131 -8.25 3.30 7.13
CA ASN A 131 -7.99 4.49 6.31
C ASN A 131 -9.27 5.03 5.66
N LEU A 132 -10.22 4.17 5.32
CA LEU A 132 -11.48 4.57 4.67
C LEU A 132 -12.51 5.13 5.65
N VAL A 133 -12.68 4.49 6.80
CA VAL A 133 -13.74 4.75 7.80
C VAL A 133 -13.24 5.61 8.97
N GLY A 134 -11.93 5.59 9.21
CA GLY A 134 -11.31 6.19 10.39
C GLY A 134 -11.20 5.17 11.54
N PHE A 135 -10.06 5.22 12.23
CA PHE A 135 -9.70 4.22 13.25
C PHE A 135 -10.68 4.21 14.43
N ASP A 136 -11.03 5.38 14.97
CA ASP A 136 -11.94 5.48 16.12
C ASP A 136 -13.34 4.94 15.80
N THR A 137 -13.89 5.31 14.63
CA THR A 137 -15.18 4.80 14.16
C THR A 137 -15.14 3.29 13.96
N LEU A 138 -14.11 2.77 13.28
CA LEU A 138 -13.97 1.34 13.04
C LEU A 138 -13.89 0.56 14.36
N LEU A 139 -13.10 1.02 15.34
CA LEU A 139 -13.01 0.36 16.65
C LEU A 139 -14.32 0.42 17.44
N ALA A 140 -15.03 1.55 17.40
CA ALA A 140 -16.34 1.68 18.04
C ALA A 140 -17.37 0.71 17.42
N GLU A 141 -17.32 0.52 16.10
CA GLU A 141 -18.18 -0.43 15.39
C GLU A 141 -17.76 -1.88 15.62
N VAL A 142 -16.48 -2.20 15.76
CA VAL A 142 -16.05 -3.54 16.19
C VAL A 142 -16.63 -3.90 17.55
N ALA A 143 -16.72 -2.93 18.47
CA ALA A 143 -17.29 -3.14 19.80
C ALA A 143 -18.83 -3.26 19.81
N THR A 144 -19.52 -2.60 18.88
CA THR A 144 -20.99 -2.49 18.89
C THR A 144 -21.69 -3.36 17.84
N ASP A 145 -21.03 -3.67 16.73
CA ASP A 145 -21.49 -4.52 15.62
C ASP A 145 -20.32 -5.30 14.98
N PRO A 146 -19.71 -6.26 15.71
CA PRO A 146 -18.56 -7.02 15.22
C PRO A 146 -18.88 -7.86 13.96
N ASP A 147 -20.10 -8.38 13.84
CA ASP A 147 -20.52 -9.18 12.68
C ASP A 147 -20.64 -8.31 11.42
N GLY A 148 -21.20 -7.10 11.56
CA GLY A 148 -21.26 -6.12 10.47
C GLY A 148 -19.87 -5.70 9.99
N VAL A 149 -18.95 -5.42 10.92
CA VAL A 149 -17.55 -5.12 10.57
C VAL A 149 -16.87 -6.33 9.92
N ALA A 150 -17.05 -7.55 10.44
CA ALA A 150 -16.47 -8.74 9.85
C ALA A 150 -16.94 -8.95 8.39
N ALA A 151 -18.24 -8.75 8.12
CA ALA A 151 -18.77 -8.80 6.76
C ALA A 151 -18.14 -7.71 5.85
N ALA A 152 -18.00 -6.49 6.37
CA ALA A 152 -17.37 -5.38 5.66
C ALA A 152 -15.89 -5.65 5.32
N LEU A 153 -15.12 -6.22 6.25
CA LEU A 153 -13.73 -6.61 6.02
C LEU A 153 -13.63 -7.73 4.98
N MET A 154 -14.51 -8.73 5.05
CA MET A 154 -14.56 -9.82 4.08
C MET A 154 -14.91 -9.34 2.68
N HIS A 155 -15.71 -8.29 2.54
CA HIS A 155 -15.99 -7.65 1.25
C HIS A 155 -14.73 -7.08 0.59
N LEU A 156 -13.82 -6.48 1.37
CA LEU A 156 -12.54 -5.97 0.86
C LEU A 156 -11.58 -7.08 0.40
N VAL A 157 -11.73 -8.31 0.92
CA VAL A 157 -10.85 -9.45 0.59
C VAL A 157 -10.92 -9.80 -0.89
N GLU A 158 -12.08 -9.65 -1.56
CA GLU A 158 -12.21 -9.93 -2.99
C GLU A 158 -11.22 -9.11 -3.83
N GLY A 159 -11.13 -7.80 -3.53
CA GLY A 159 -10.17 -6.90 -4.16
C GLY A 159 -8.72 -7.25 -3.85
N GLN A 160 -8.42 -7.64 -2.61
CA GLN A 160 -7.07 -8.04 -2.21
C GLN A 160 -6.61 -9.33 -2.88
N VAL A 161 -7.51 -10.31 -3.06
CA VAL A 161 -7.23 -11.53 -3.81
C VAL A 161 -6.96 -11.21 -5.28
N ALA A 162 -7.72 -10.29 -5.88
CA ALA A 162 -7.47 -9.83 -7.25
C ALA A 162 -6.09 -9.17 -7.35
N PHE A 163 -5.74 -8.30 -6.40
CA PHE A 163 -4.44 -7.63 -6.36
C PHE A 163 -3.27 -8.62 -6.23
N ALA A 164 -3.36 -9.58 -5.30
CA ALA A 164 -2.35 -10.62 -5.14
C ALA A 164 -2.18 -11.48 -6.41
N ARG A 165 -3.28 -11.80 -7.11
CA ARG A 165 -3.23 -12.54 -8.39
C ARG A 165 -2.55 -11.73 -9.48
N GLU A 166 -2.81 -10.42 -9.55
CA GLU A 166 -2.17 -9.55 -10.52
C GLU A 166 -0.66 -9.44 -10.25
N ILE A 167 -0.25 -9.26 -8.99
CA ILE A 167 1.17 -9.30 -8.60
C ILE A 167 1.83 -10.62 -9.06
N HIS A 168 1.17 -11.75 -8.81
CA HIS A 168 1.68 -13.05 -9.23
C HIS A 168 1.76 -13.21 -10.75
N ALA A 169 0.85 -12.61 -11.53
CA ALA A 169 0.91 -12.62 -12.99
C ALA A 169 2.19 -11.95 -13.54
N TYR A 170 2.77 -11.01 -12.78
CA TYR A 170 4.07 -10.40 -13.06
C TYR A 170 5.27 -11.19 -12.51
N ARG A 171 5.04 -12.39 -11.96
CA ARG A 171 6.05 -13.25 -11.29
C ARG A 171 6.73 -12.56 -10.10
N LEU A 172 5.97 -11.76 -9.37
CA LEU A 172 6.39 -11.08 -8.15
C LEU A 172 5.74 -11.75 -6.93
N ASP A 173 6.32 -11.49 -5.75
CA ASP A 173 5.80 -11.92 -4.46
C ASP A 173 5.13 -10.76 -3.69
N VAL A 174 4.32 -11.11 -2.70
CA VAL A 174 3.61 -10.17 -1.83
C VAL A 174 4.35 -10.01 -0.49
N ALA A 175 4.39 -8.79 0.03
CA ALA A 175 4.62 -8.51 1.44
C ALA A 175 3.30 -8.00 2.04
N PHE A 176 2.72 -8.78 2.94
CA PHE A 176 1.41 -8.49 3.53
C PHE A 176 1.54 -7.64 4.78
N PHE A 177 0.76 -6.56 4.84
CA PHE A 177 0.80 -5.57 5.91
C PHE A 177 -0.59 -5.37 6.54
N GLU A 178 -0.75 -5.76 7.79
CA GLU A 178 -2.00 -5.58 8.53
C GLU A 178 -1.70 -4.98 9.91
N SER A 179 -1.05 -3.81 9.93
CA SER A 179 -0.61 -3.17 11.18
C SER A 179 -1.78 -2.67 12.04
N ALA A 180 -2.89 -2.25 11.43
CA ALA A 180 -4.01 -1.71 12.19
C ALA A 180 -4.78 -2.77 13.00
N ALA A 181 -4.62 -4.07 12.69
CA ALA A 181 -5.28 -5.15 13.43
C ALA A 181 -4.54 -5.56 14.72
N CYS A 182 -3.29 -5.11 14.90
CA CYS A 182 -2.50 -5.31 16.12
C CYS A 182 -2.03 -3.96 16.68
N PRO A 183 -2.95 -3.07 17.08
CA PRO A 183 -2.62 -1.73 17.56
C PRO A 183 -1.93 -1.71 18.93
#